data_AF-A0A167K116-F1
#
_entry.id   AF-A0A167K116-F1
#
_cell.length_a   1.000
_cell.length_b   1.000
_cell.length_c   1.000
_cell.angle_alpha   90.00
_cell.angle_beta   90.00
_cell.angle_gamma   90.00
#
_symmetry.space_group_name_H-M   'P 1'
#
loop_
_entity.id
_entity.type
_entity.pdbx_description
1 polymer ?
#
loop_
_entity_poly.entity_id
_entity_poly.type
_entity_poly.pdbx_seq_one_letter_code
_entity_poly.pdbx_strand_id
1 'polypeptide(L)'
;MASGYSYSGGPSRCFPFWQEFAKCYAEADFPSECLRKKEDYVECLHHTQEKTRAKILRYNALKKQQREAQSGMKEADVKATSQPIAVGLIKAEPGQAGPAP
;
A
#
# COMPACT_ATOMS: atom_id res chain seq x y z
N MET A 1 -17.89 20.88 -20.01
CA MET A 1 -18.03 22.20 -19.35
C MET A 1 -18.74 21.98 -18.03
N ALA A 2 -18.00 21.84 -16.93
CA ALA A 2 -18.60 21.78 -15.59
C ALA A 2 -18.79 23.23 -15.14
N SER A 3 -20.03 23.70 -15.15
CA SER A 3 -20.46 25.09 -14.95
C SER A 3 -20.18 25.66 -13.55
N GLY A 4 -19.16 25.19 -12.83
CA GLY A 4 -18.89 25.59 -11.44
C GLY A 4 -19.88 25.00 -10.42
N TYR A 5 -21.03 24.50 -10.87
CA TYR A 5 -22.11 23.95 -10.03
C TYR A 5 -22.07 22.42 -9.94
N SER A 6 -22.44 21.92 -8.76
CA SER A 6 -22.66 20.51 -8.44
C SER A 6 -24.08 20.08 -8.80
N TYR A 7 -24.31 18.76 -8.84
CA TYR A 7 -25.65 18.18 -8.99
C TYR A 7 -26.65 18.67 -7.93
N SER A 8 -26.17 18.98 -6.72
CA SER A 8 -26.98 19.52 -5.63
C SER A 8 -27.24 21.04 -5.72
N GLY A 9 -26.84 21.70 -6.82
CA GLY A 9 -26.98 23.15 -7.01
C GLY A 9 -25.96 24.01 -6.24
N GLY A 10 -25.16 23.40 -5.36
CA GLY A 10 -24.05 24.07 -4.67
C GLY A 10 -22.76 24.15 -5.50
N PRO A 11 -21.67 24.71 -4.96
CA PRO A 11 -20.38 24.71 -5.63
C PRO A 11 -19.88 23.28 -5.89
N SER A 12 -19.31 23.07 -7.07
CA SER A 12 -18.72 21.77 -7.44
C SER A 12 -17.52 21.41 -6.56
N ARG A 13 -17.20 20.11 -6.48
CA ARG A 13 -16.11 19.58 -5.64
C ARG A 13 -14.77 20.29 -5.82
N CYS A 14 -14.41 20.62 -7.06
CA CYS A 14 -13.14 21.26 -7.40
C CYS A 14 -13.27 22.78 -7.62
N PHE A 15 -14.41 23.38 -7.26
CA PHE A 15 -14.65 24.81 -7.39
C PHE A 15 -13.62 25.68 -6.64
N PRO A 16 -13.17 25.34 -5.41
CA PRO A 16 -12.16 26.15 -4.72
C PRO A 16 -10.83 26.24 -5.49
N PHE A 17 -10.35 25.13 -6.05
CA PHE A 17 -9.11 25.11 -6.83
C PHE A 17 -9.25 25.90 -8.14
N TRP A 18 -10.43 25.81 -8.78
CA TRP A 18 -10.74 26.64 -9.94
C TRP A 18 -10.74 28.13 -9.58
N GLN A 19 -11.32 28.50 -8.44
CA GLN A 19 -11.37 29.89 -7.99
C GLN A 19 -9.97 30.45 -7.75
N GLU A 20 -9.07 29.67 -7.16
CA GLU A 20 -7.67 30.07 -6.96
C GLU A 20 -6.90 30.20 -8.27
N PHE A 21 -7.14 29.31 -9.24
CA PHE A 21 -6.58 29.45 -10.58
C PHE A 21 -7.14 30.69 -11.29
N ALA A 22 -8.44 30.94 -11.22
CA ALA A 22 -9.09 32.08 -11.85
C ALA A 22 -8.61 33.42 -11.27
N LYS A 23 -8.41 33.50 -9.95
CA LYS A 23 -7.81 34.68 -9.30
C LYS A 23 -6.40 34.94 -9.84
N CYS A 24 -5.54 33.93 -9.82
CA CYS A 24 -4.18 34.06 -10.35
C CYS A 24 -4.19 34.48 -11.82
N TYR A 25 -5.03 33.83 -12.64
CA TYR A 25 -5.08 34.08 -14.07
C TYR A 25 -5.62 35.48 -14.41
N ALA A 26 -6.45 36.06 -13.55
CA ALA A 26 -6.95 37.43 -13.72
C ALA A 26 -5.90 38.50 -13.41
N GLU A 27 -4.90 38.18 -12.59
CA GLU A 27 -3.84 39.09 -12.14
C GLU A 27 -2.51 38.90 -12.91
N ALA A 28 -2.35 37.78 -13.60
CA ALA A 28 -1.11 37.40 -14.29
C ALA A 28 -1.00 37.99 -15.71
N ASP A 29 0.21 38.43 -16.08
CA ASP A 29 0.52 38.86 -17.45
C ASP A 29 0.69 37.65 -18.39
N PHE A 30 1.18 36.53 -17.85
CA PHE A 30 1.42 35.30 -18.60
C PHE A 30 0.75 34.07 -17.97
N PRO A 31 0.10 33.20 -18.77
CA PRO A 31 -0.51 31.96 -18.26
C PRO A 31 0.45 31.01 -17.52
N SER A 32 1.76 31.11 -17.80
CA SER A 32 2.80 30.32 -17.16
C SER A 32 2.96 30.61 -15.66
N GLU A 33 2.56 31.79 -15.21
CA GLU A 33 2.70 32.22 -13.80
C GLU A 33 1.72 31.45 -12.89
N CYS A 34 0.61 30.95 -13.45
CA CYS A 34 -0.45 30.26 -12.73
C CYS A 34 -0.43 28.73 -12.90
N LEU A 35 0.68 28.17 -13.40
CA LEU A 35 0.80 26.73 -13.67
C LEU A 35 0.56 25.87 -12.42
N ARG A 36 1.04 26.30 -11.26
CA ARG A 36 0.82 25.55 -10.01
C ARG A 36 -0.65 25.44 -9.64
N LYS A 37 -1.38 26.56 -9.71
CA LYS A 37 -2.83 26.58 -9.43
C LYS A 37 -3.63 25.78 -10.46
N LYS A 38 -3.20 25.83 -11.73
CA LYS A 38 -3.75 24.99 -12.79
C LYS A 38 -3.53 23.50 -12.50
N GLU A 39 -2.31 23.11 -12.11
CA GLU A 39 -1.95 21.74 -11.78
C GLU A 39 -2.84 21.21 -10.65
N ASP A 40 -3.07 21.98 -9.59
CA ASP A 40 -3.96 21.63 -8.48
C ASP A 40 -5.41 21.41 -8.95
N TYR A 41 -5.93 22.29 -9.82
CA TYR A 41 -7.28 22.14 -10.36
C TYR A 41 -7.42 20.88 -11.23
N VAL A 42 -6.43 20.60 -12.09
CA VAL A 42 -6.42 19.42 -12.96
C VAL A 42 -6.21 18.14 -12.16
N GLU A 43 -5.41 18.19 -11.09
CA GLU A 43 -5.24 17.09 -10.13
C GLU A 43 -6.59 16.76 -9.48
N CYS A 44 -7.31 17.74 -8.94
CA CYS A 44 -8.61 17.52 -8.32
C CYS A 44 -9.62 16.89 -9.30
N LEU A 45 -9.59 17.26 -10.58
CA LEU A 45 -10.51 16.71 -11.59
C LEU A 45 -10.22 15.25 -11.93
N HIS A 46 -8.95 14.86 -12.01
CA HIS A 46 -8.56 13.57 -12.60
C HIS A 46 -7.91 12.59 -11.62
N HIS A 47 -7.43 13.09 -10.47
CA HIS A 47 -6.70 12.38 -9.44
C HIS A 47 -5.54 11.55 -10.01
N THR A 48 -4.84 12.06 -11.02
CA THR A 48 -3.78 11.33 -11.73
C THR A 48 -2.61 11.01 -10.82
N GLN A 49 -2.17 12.01 -10.05
CA GLN A 49 -1.06 11.87 -9.11
C GLN A 49 -1.45 10.95 -7.95
N GLU A 50 -2.64 11.16 -7.38
CA GLU A 50 -3.14 10.32 -6.28
C GLU A 50 -3.31 8.85 -6.69
N LYS A 51 -3.91 8.58 -7.86
CA LYS A 51 -4.03 7.22 -8.40
C LYS A 51 -2.66 6.58 -8.61
N THR A 52 -1.68 7.34 -9.09
CA THR A 52 -0.32 6.85 -9.31
C THR A 52 0.37 6.51 -7.99
N ARG A 53 0.26 7.41 -7.00
CA ARG A 53 0.79 7.20 -5.64
C ARG A 53 0.18 5.97 -4.98
N ALA A 54 -1.15 5.81 -5.07
CA ALA A 54 -1.85 4.66 -4.53
C ALA A 54 -1.39 3.34 -5.17
N LYS A 55 -1.16 3.33 -6.49
CA LYS A 55 -0.60 2.15 -7.20
C LYS A 55 0.81 1.80 -6.70
N ILE A 56 1.69 2.79 -6.57
CA ILE A 56 3.05 2.58 -6.08
C ILE A 56 3.05 2.02 -4.66
N LEU A 57 2.22 2.60 -3.77
CA LEU A 57 2.12 2.13 -2.39
C LEU A 57 1.63 0.68 -2.31
N ARG A 58 0.57 0.34 -3.06
CA ARG A 58 0.04 -1.03 -3.13
C ARG A 58 1.09 -2.01 -3.66
N TYR A 59 1.78 -1.64 -4.74
CA TYR A 59 2.86 -2.47 -5.30
C TYR A 59 3.96 -2.74 -4.27
N ASN A 60 4.43 -1.69 -3.57
CA ASN A 60 5.47 -1.82 -2.56
C ASN A 60 5.04 -2.67 -1.36
N ALA A 61 3.78 -2.53 -0.93
CA ALA A 61 3.22 -3.34 0.14
C ALA A 61 3.19 -4.84 -0.22
N LEU A 62 2.69 -5.18 -1.41
CA LEU A 62 2.66 -6.56 -1.90
C LEU A 62 4.08 -7.14 -2.04
N LYS A 63 5.01 -6.36 -2.60
CA LYS A 63 6.41 -6.78 -2.73
C LYS A 63 7.07 -7.00 -1.37
N LYS A 64 6.75 -6.19 -0.36
CA LYS A 64 7.23 -6.38 1.01
C LYS A 64 6.67 -7.67 1.61
N GLN A 65 5.36 -7.90 1.51
CA GLN A 65 4.72 -9.13 1.98
C GLN A 65 5.31 -10.39 1.32
N GLN A 66 5.57 -10.36 0.01
CA GLN A 66 6.19 -11.48 -0.69
C GLN A 66 7.61 -11.76 -0.21
N ARG A 67 8.42 -10.73 0.05
CA ARG A 67 9.78 -10.92 0.60
C ARG A 67 9.74 -11.50 2.01
N GLU A 68 8.84 -11.01 2.85
CA GLU A 68 8.65 -11.51 4.22
C GLU A 68 8.15 -12.96 4.22
N ALA A 69 7.24 -13.31 3.33
CA ALA A 69 6.81 -14.70 3.14
C ALA A 69 7.98 -15.59 2.69
N GLN A 70 8.77 -15.15 1.71
CA GLN A 70 9.94 -15.91 1.26
C GLN A 70 11.02 -16.06 2.32
N SER A 71 11.29 -15.02 3.13
CA SER A 71 12.24 -15.13 4.24
C SER A 71 11.70 -16.08 5.32
N GLY A 72 10.42 -15.98 5.67
CA GLY A 72 9.78 -16.90 6.61
C GLY A 72 9.80 -18.35 6.14
N MET A 73 9.60 -18.61 4.84
CA MET A 73 9.74 -19.95 4.26
C MET A 73 11.18 -20.46 4.34
N LYS A 74 12.17 -19.63 4.01
CA LYS A 74 13.60 -20.01 4.12
C LYS A 74 13.99 -20.31 5.57
N GLU A 75 13.54 -19.50 6.52
CA GLU A 75 13.78 -19.72 7.95
C GLU A 75 13.11 -21.01 8.44
N ALA A 76 11.89 -21.30 7.99
CA ALA A 76 11.19 -22.54 8.28
C ALA A 76 11.91 -23.77 7.70
N ASP A 77 12.35 -23.70 6.44
CA ASP A 77 13.09 -24.79 5.77
C ASP A 77 14.43 -25.08 6.48
N VAL A 78 15.19 -24.03 6.83
CA VAL A 78 16.45 -24.17 7.57
C VAL A 78 16.21 -24.79 8.94
N LYS A 79 15.12 -24.40 9.63
CA LYS A 79 14.76 -25.00 10.92
C LYS A 79 14.33 -26.46 10.77
N ALA A 80 13.58 -26.80 9.73
CA ALA A 80 13.14 -28.17 9.46
C ALA A 80 14.31 -29.11 9.11
N THR A 81 15.35 -28.62 8.40
CA THR A 81 16.54 -29.42 8.08
C THR A 81 17.56 -29.51 9.20
N SER A 82 17.69 -28.49 10.05
CA SER A 82 18.68 -28.46 11.14
C SER A 82 18.23 -29.15 12.43
N GLN A 83 16.92 -29.35 12.63
CA GLN A 83 16.42 -30.13 13.76
C GLN A 83 16.50 -31.63 13.47
N PRO A 84 17.15 -32.44 14.33
CA PRO A 84 17.14 -33.89 14.16
C PRO A 84 15.71 -34.38 14.28
N ILE A 85 15.11 -34.79 13.16
CA ILE A 85 13.84 -35.51 13.15
C ILE A 85 14.08 -36.77 13.96
N ALA A 86 13.48 -36.86 15.15
CA ALA A 86 13.41 -38.10 15.91
C ALA A 86 12.50 -39.07 15.13
N VAL A 87 13.01 -39.65 14.06
CA VAL A 87 12.41 -40.79 13.37
C VAL A 87 12.42 -41.90 14.41
N GLY A 88 11.25 -42.27 14.92
CA GLY A 88 11.06 -43.20 16.05
C GLY A 88 11.60 -44.60 15.79
N LEU A 89 12.93 -44.74 15.74
CA LEU A 89 13.69 -45.96 15.50
C LEU A 89 14.09 -46.67 16.79
N ILE A 90 13.60 -46.24 17.95
CA ILE A 90 13.78 -46.97 19.21
C ILE A 90 12.42 -47.48 19.66
N LYS A 91 12.18 -48.78 19.44
CA LYS A 91 11.09 -49.52 20.05
C LYS A 91 11.42 -49.66 21.53
N ALA A 92 10.65 -49.03 22.42
CA ALA A 92 10.75 -49.28 23.85
C ALA A 92 10.24 -50.71 24.11
N GLU A 93 11.14 -51.61 24.50
CA GLU A 93 10.80 -52.96 24.95
C GLU A 93 10.20 -52.88 26.37
N PRO A 94 9.04 -53.52 26.63
CA PRO A 94 8.44 -53.55 27.97
C PRO A 94 9.02 -54.73 28.75
N GLY A 95 9.82 -54.46 29.78
CA GLY A 95 10.14 -55.51 30.75
C GLY A 95 11.43 -55.30 31.50
N GLN A 96 11.35 -54.58 32.61
CA GLN A 96 12.17 -54.83 33.80
C GLN A 96 11.54 -54.09 34.99
N ALA A 97 10.51 -54.71 35.55
CA ALA A 97 10.07 -54.45 36.91
C ALA A 97 10.48 -55.65 37.76
N GLY A 98 11.25 -55.38 38.82
CA GLY A 98 11.40 -56.29 39.95
C GLY A 98 12.77 -56.20 40.64
N PRO A 99 12.85 -56.39 41.97
CA PRO A 99 11.85 -56.07 42.99
C PRO A 99 12.46 -55.33 44.21
N ALA A 100 11.61 -54.81 45.08
CA ALA A 100 11.92 -54.53 46.49
C ALA A 100 10.81 -55.20 47.33
N PRO A 101 11.04 -55.64 48.58
CA PRO A 101 12.29 -55.72 49.36
C PRO A 101 13.00 -57.09 49.29
#